data_AF-A0A1V3XQM9-F1
#
_entry.id   AF-A0A1V3XQM9-F1
#
_cell.length_a   1.000
_cell.length_b   1.000
_cell.length_c   1.000
_cell.angle_alpha   90.00
_cell.angle_beta   90.00
_cell.angle_gamma   90.00
#
_symmetry.space_group_name_H-M   'P 1'
#
loop_
_entity.id
_entity.type
_entity.pdbx_description
1 polymer ?
#
loop_
_entity_poly.entity_id
_entity_poly.type
_entity_poly.pdbx_seq_one_letter_code
_entity_poly.pdbx_strand_id
1 'polypeptide(L)'
;MNTDTQQLPSIEELREEIDRLDREILAAVKRRAEVSQAIGRVRMASGGTRLVHNREMQVIERYSELGPDGKHLAMLLLRLGRVVSVTNMSRFRCLSRISWFLRYIPPKWLQQSQLGFCD
;
A
#
# COMPACT_ATOMS: atom_id res chain seq x y z
N MET A 1 19.39 -44.02 -25.24
CA MET A 1 19.74 -43.33 -23.98
C MET A 1 19.90 -41.87 -24.31
N ASN A 2 18.89 -41.03 -24.06
CA ASN A 2 19.07 -39.59 -24.07
C ASN A 2 18.64 -39.09 -22.70
N THR A 3 19.64 -38.79 -21.90
CA THR A 3 19.54 -38.13 -20.62
C THR A 3 18.96 -36.75 -20.86
N ASP A 4 17.64 -36.62 -20.63
CA ASP A 4 17.03 -35.35 -20.26
C ASP A 4 17.61 -34.95 -18.89
N THR A 5 18.88 -34.58 -18.89
CA THR A 5 19.49 -33.89 -17.77
C THR A 5 18.78 -32.55 -17.74
N GLN A 6 17.72 -32.45 -16.93
CA GLN A 6 17.09 -31.19 -16.60
C GLN A 6 18.21 -30.26 -16.14
N GLN A 7 18.57 -29.30 -17.00
CA GLN A 7 19.55 -28.27 -16.70
C GLN A 7 18.92 -27.44 -15.57
N LEU A 8 19.23 -27.79 -14.32
CA LEU A 8 18.79 -27.02 -13.17
C LEU A 8 19.36 -25.60 -13.34
N PRO A 9 18.55 -24.55 -13.12
CA PRO A 9 19.05 -23.19 -13.21
C PRO A 9 20.25 -23.03 -12.29
N SER A 10 21.26 -22.31 -12.77
CA SER A 10 22.44 -22.02 -12.00
C SER A 10 22.08 -21.16 -10.78
N ILE A 11 22.90 -21.24 -9.73
CA ILE A 11 22.72 -20.41 -8.53
C ILE A 11 22.72 -18.92 -8.89
N GLU A 12 23.46 -18.52 -9.92
CA GLU A 12 23.54 -17.12 -10.35
C GLU A 12 22.22 -16.64 -10.98
N GLU A 13 21.62 -17.43 -11.87
CA GLU A 13 20.31 -17.10 -12.46
C GLU A 13 19.21 -16.98 -11.40
N LEU A 14 19.26 -17.82 -10.35
CA LEU A 14 18.32 -17.72 -9.23
C LEU A 14 18.54 -16.46 -8.38
N ARG A 15 19.79 -16.01 -8.22
CA ARG A 15 20.10 -14.76 -7.52
C ARG A 15 19.64 -13.54 -8.30
N GLU A 16 19.84 -13.54 -9.61
CA GLU A 16 19.34 -12.47 -10.48
C GLU A 16 17.80 -12.37 -10.45
N GLU A 17 17.11 -13.51 -10.35
CA GLU A 17 15.66 -13.54 -10.13
C GLU A 17 15.29 -12.91 -8.78
N ILE A 18 15.98 -13.27 -7.70
CA ILE A 18 15.76 -12.66 -6.38
C ILE A 18 15.97 -11.14 -6.43
N ASP A 19 17.04 -10.67 -7.06
CA ASP A 19 17.32 -9.23 -7.19
C ASP A 19 16.25 -8.49 -8.00
N ARG A 20 15.68 -9.14 -9.01
CA ARG A 20 14.51 -8.60 -9.75
C ARG A 20 13.29 -8.52 -8.84
N LEU A 21 12.95 -9.58 -8.13
CA LEU A 21 11.81 -9.62 -7.22
C LEU A 21 11.96 -8.58 -6.11
N ASP A 22 13.16 -8.42 -5.54
CA ASP A 22 13.44 -7.44 -4.50
C ASP A 22 13.25 -6.00 -4.99
N ARG A 23 13.63 -5.70 -6.23
CA ARG A 23 13.36 -4.38 -6.83
C ARG A 23 11.85 -4.12 -6.96
N GLU A 24 11.08 -5.12 -7.35
CA GLU A 24 9.61 -5.01 -7.46
C GLU A 24 8.95 -4.82 -6.10
N ILE A 25 9.36 -5.62 -5.10
CA ILE A 25 8.88 -5.52 -3.73
C ILE A 25 9.20 -4.13 -3.17
N LEU A 26 10.43 -3.64 -3.36
CA LEU A 26 10.84 -2.32 -2.88
C LEU A 26 10.01 -1.20 -3.52
N ALA A 27 9.77 -1.27 -4.83
CA ALA A 27 8.93 -0.30 -5.52
C ALA A 27 7.47 -0.34 -5.01
N ALA A 28 6.91 -1.53 -4.82
CA ALA A 28 5.56 -1.73 -4.30
C ALA A 28 5.42 -1.20 -2.87
N VAL A 29 6.39 -1.48 -1.99
CA VAL A 29 6.39 -1.02 -0.59
C VAL A 29 6.43 0.51 -0.51
N LYS A 30 7.29 1.16 -1.31
CA LYS A 30 7.37 2.64 -1.38
C LYS A 30 6.02 3.24 -1.77
N ARG A 31 5.41 2.73 -2.85
CA ARG A 31 4.08 3.18 -3.31
C ARG A 31 3.00 2.95 -2.26
N ARG A 32 3.02 1.79 -1.59
CA ARG A 32 2.07 1.46 -0.51
C ARG A 32 2.19 2.44 0.66
N ALA A 33 3.40 2.82 1.04
CA ALA A 33 3.64 3.81 2.10
C ALA A 33 3.08 5.18 1.72
N GLU A 34 3.36 5.66 0.50
CA GLU A 34 2.84 6.94 -0.03
C GLU A 34 1.30 6.98 0.01
N VAL A 35 0.64 5.91 -0.46
CA VAL A 35 -0.83 5.79 -0.44
C VAL A 35 -1.36 5.75 0.99
N SER A 36 -0.72 5.00 1.89
CA SER A 36 -1.14 4.90 3.30
C SER A 36 -1.09 6.26 4.00
N GLN A 37 -0.05 7.04 3.73
CA GLN A 37 0.08 8.40 4.25
C GLN A 37 -0.97 9.35 3.67
N ALA A 38 -1.27 9.24 2.36
CA ALA A 38 -2.33 10.03 1.73
C ALA A 38 -3.69 9.77 2.37
N ILE A 39 -4.01 8.50 2.64
CA ILE A 39 -5.22 8.11 3.39
C ILE A 39 -5.23 8.75 4.78
N GLY A 40 -4.11 8.68 5.50
CA GLY A 40 -3.96 9.31 6.81
C GLY A 40 -4.24 10.82 6.78
N ARG A 41 -3.69 11.54 5.79
CA ARG A 41 -3.91 12.98 5.59
C ARG A 41 -5.38 13.30 5.32
N VAL A 42 -6.02 12.57 4.41
CA VAL A 42 -7.45 12.76 4.09
C VAL A 42 -8.31 12.56 5.34
N ARG A 43 -8.02 11.53 6.14
CA ARG A 43 -8.79 11.25 7.35
C ARG A 43 -8.64 12.32 8.42
N MET A 44 -7.42 12.83 8.61
CA MET A 44 -7.18 13.95 9.52
C MET A 44 -7.90 15.22 9.04
N ALA A 45 -7.92 15.48 7.73
CA ALA A 45 -8.65 16.61 7.17
C ALA A 45 -10.18 16.50 7.37
N SER A 46 -10.73 15.29 7.40
CA SER A 46 -12.15 15.04 7.69
C SER A 46 -12.49 14.96 9.19
N GLY A 47 -11.58 15.35 10.09
CA GLY A 47 -11.80 15.31 11.55
C GLY A 47 -11.87 13.89 12.14
N GLY A 48 -11.51 12.87 11.35
CA GLY A 48 -11.50 11.48 11.79
C GLY A 48 -10.20 11.09 12.50
N THR A 49 -10.23 9.95 13.18
CA THR A 49 -9.02 9.37 13.78
C THR A 49 -8.02 8.95 12.71
N ARG A 50 -6.72 9.12 12.99
CA ARG A 50 -5.64 8.78 12.03
C ARG A 50 -5.60 7.27 11.69
N LEU A 51 -6.10 6.40 12.57
CA LEU A 51 -5.99 4.93 12.46
C LEU A 51 -7.37 4.26 12.55
N VAL A 52 -7.65 3.26 11.70
CA VAL A 52 -8.79 2.34 11.89
C VAL A 52 -8.20 1.00 12.30
N HIS A 53 -8.38 0.63 13.57
CA HIS A 53 -7.88 -0.63 14.11
C HIS A 53 -8.38 -1.85 13.29
N ASN A 54 -9.65 -1.86 12.89
CA ASN A 54 -10.23 -2.92 12.05
C ASN A 54 -9.48 -3.08 10.71
N ARG A 55 -9.06 -1.99 10.05
CA ARG A 55 -8.32 -2.08 8.79
C ARG A 55 -6.88 -2.57 8.98
N GLU A 56 -6.25 -2.25 10.11
CA GLU A 56 -4.92 -2.78 10.41
C GLU A 56 -4.97 -4.29 10.62
N MET A 57 -5.99 -4.77 11.32
CA MET A 57 -6.22 -6.21 11.51
C MET A 57 -6.45 -6.94 10.18
N GLN A 58 -7.22 -6.37 9.25
CA GLN A 58 -7.40 -6.94 7.91
C GLN A 58 -6.10 -7.04 7.11
N VAL A 59 -5.18 -6.09 7.29
CA VAL A 59 -3.85 -6.17 6.67
C VAL A 59 -3.05 -7.29 7.30
N ILE A 60 -3.01 -7.39 8.63
CA ILE A 60 -2.29 -8.47 9.32
C ILE A 60 -2.80 -9.84 8.89
N GLU A 61 -4.12 -9.99 8.79
CA GLU A 61 -4.75 -11.24 8.34
C GLU A 61 -4.35 -11.59 6.91
N ARG A 62 -4.32 -10.61 5.98
CA ARG A 62 -3.91 -10.89 4.59
C ARG A 62 -2.48 -11.44 4.49
N TYR A 63 -1.56 -10.92 5.30
CA TYR A 63 -0.18 -11.40 5.27
C TYR A 63 0.02 -12.69 6.07
N SER A 64 -1.00 -13.18 6.81
CA SER A 64 -0.90 -14.46 7.54
C SER A 64 -0.70 -15.65 6.59
N GLU A 65 -1.05 -15.50 5.31
CA GLU A 65 -0.80 -16.47 4.23
C GLU A 65 0.70 -16.79 4.05
N LEU A 66 1.60 -15.88 4.43
CA LEU A 66 3.05 -16.09 4.40
C LEU A 66 3.57 -16.82 5.65
N GLY A 67 2.68 -17.28 6.53
CA GLY A 67 3.02 -17.93 7.80
C GLY A 67 3.33 -16.94 8.93
N PRO A 68 4.08 -17.37 9.96
CA PRO A 68 4.30 -16.57 11.17
C PRO A 68 5.02 -15.24 10.88
N ASP A 69 5.97 -15.23 9.95
CA ASP A 69 6.73 -14.02 9.57
C ASP A 69 5.90 -13.03 8.74
N GLY A 70 4.81 -13.49 8.12
CA GLY A 70 3.88 -12.63 7.40
C GLY A 70 3.25 -11.56 8.29
N LYS A 71 2.91 -11.92 9.53
CA LYS A 71 2.41 -10.95 10.53
C LYS A 71 3.46 -9.88 10.85
N HIS A 72 4.73 -10.27 10.95
CA HIS A 72 5.84 -9.34 11.16
C HIS A 72 5.98 -8.37 9.98
N LEU A 73 5.92 -8.88 8.75
CA LEU A 73 5.95 -8.06 7.54
C LEU A 73 4.79 -7.06 7.49
N ALA A 74 3.55 -7.49 7.79
CA ALA A 74 2.40 -6.59 7.87
C ALA A 74 2.60 -5.46 8.89
N MET A 75 3.15 -5.78 10.07
CA MET A 75 3.43 -4.77 11.09
C MET A 75 4.48 -3.75 10.62
N LEU A 76 5.54 -4.19 9.94
CA LEU A 76 6.54 -3.30 9.34
C LEU A 76 5.90 -2.37 8.31
N LEU A 77 5.08 -2.91 7.41
CA LEU A 77 4.38 -2.13 6.38
C LEU A 77 3.40 -1.11 6.96
N LEU A 78 2.71 -1.44 8.06
CA LEU A 78 1.85 -0.50 8.77
C LEU A 78 2.66 0.61 9.45
N ARG A 79 3.83 0.30 10.04
CA ARG A 79 4.73 1.30 10.62
C ARG A 79 5.28 2.26 9.56
N LEU A 80 5.68 1.74 8.40
CA LEU A 80 6.16 2.56 7.27
C LEU A 80 5.11 3.56 6.77
N GLY A 81 3.83 3.18 6.76
CA GLY A 81 2.73 4.07 6.38
C GLY A 81 2.43 5.18 7.40
N ARG A 82 2.93 5.06 8.64
CA ARG A 82 2.71 6.04 9.72
C ARG A 82 3.80 7.11 9.77
N VAL A 83 5.04 6.74 9.47
CA VAL A 83 6.21 7.65 9.46
C VAL A 83 6.28 8.44 8.15
N VAL A 84 6.52 9.76 8.26
CA VAL A 84 6.72 10.64 7.11
C VAL A 84 8.16 10.49 6.64
N SER A 85 8.45 9.53 5.77
CA SER A 85 9.75 9.47 5.09
C SER A 85 9.76 10.44 3.90
N VAL A 86 10.62 11.45 4.00
CA VAL A 86 10.75 12.61 3.10
C VAL A 86 11.43 12.25 1.75
N THR A 87 11.79 10.99 1.53
CA THR A 87 12.77 10.62 0.48
C THR A 87 12.23 10.54 -0.96
N ASN A 88 10.96 10.87 -1.24
CA ASN A 88 10.48 10.84 -2.63
C ASN A 88 9.38 11.87 -2.94
N MET A 89 9.65 13.14 -2.65
CA MET A 89 8.77 14.27 -3.01
C MET A 89 8.79 14.60 -4.52
N SER A 90 9.67 13.98 -5.32
CA SER A 90 9.97 14.46 -6.69
C SER A 90 9.12 13.88 -7.82
N ARG A 91 8.16 12.97 -7.56
CA ARG A 91 7.42 12.27 -8.64
C ARG A 91 5.90 12.49 -8.68
N PHE A 92 5.33 13.32 -7.79
CA PHE A 92 3.91 13.68 -7.83
C PHE A 92 3.70 15.13 -8.31
N ARG A 93 4.14 15.43 -9.52
CA ARG A 93 3.49 16.46 -10.34
C ARG A 93 2.70 15.78 -11.43
N CYS A 94 1.40 16.07 -11.46
CA CYS A 94 0.49 15.80 -12.57
C CYS A 94 0.32 14.33 -12.99
N LEU A 95 -0.81 13.73 -12.60
CA LEU A 95 -1.86 13.31 -13.56
C LEU A 95 -3.00 12.59 -12.81
N SER A 96 -4.22 12.92 -13.21
CA SER A 96 -5.51 12.29 -12.82
C SER A 96 -6.13 12.64 -11.46
N ARG A 97 -6.54 13.91 -11.38
CA ARG A 97 -7.68 14.44 -10.61
C ARG A 97 -8.99 13.82 -11.14
N ILE A 98 -9.91 13.43 -10.24
CA ILE A 98 -11.37 13.13 -10.42
C ILE A 98 -11.86 11.66 -10.45
N SER A 99 -11.15 10.65 -10.96
CA SER A 99 -11.83 9.33 -11.13
C SER A 99 -12.04 8.49 -9.86
N TRP A 100 -11.26 8.69 -8.79
CA TRP A 100 -11.34 7.86 -7.57
C TRP A 100 -12.41 8.30 -6.57
N PHE A 101 -12.97 9.50 -6.70
CA PHE A 101 -13.85 10.09 -5.67
C PHE A 101 -15.33 9.68 -5.83
N LEU A 102 -15.79 9.31 -7.03
CA LEU A 102 -17.21 9.05 -7.30
C LEU A 102 -17.66 7.59 -7.11
N ARG A 103 -16.73 6.63 -6.89
CA ARG A 103 -17.09 5.20 -6.79
C ARG A 103 -17.27 4.70 -5.35
N TYR A 104 -16.98 5.50 -4.32
CA TYR A 104 -16.97 5.05 -2.92
C TYR A 104 -17.61 6.03 -1.94
N ILE A 105 -18.63 6.77 -2.39
CA ILE A 105 -19.50 7.56 -1.51
C ILE A 105 -20.69 6.67 -1.10
N PRO A 106 -20.80 6.24 0.17
CA PRO A 106 -21.99 5.55 0.65
C PRO A 106 -23.19 6.51 0.65
N PRO A 107 -24.39 6.08 0.21
CA PRO A 107 -25.54 6.97 -0.04
C PRO A 107 -26.06 7.72 1.21
N LYS A 108 -25.67 7.30 2.43
CA LYS A 108 -26.05 7.97 3.68
C LYS A 108 -25.39 9.33 3.94
N TRP A 109 -24.43 9.74 3.10
CA TRP A 109 -23.75 11.05 3.22
C TRP A 109 -24.24 12.09 2.20
N LEU A 110 -25.24 11.76 1.37
CA LEU A 110 -25.84 12.70 0.41
C LEU A 110 -26.97 13.58 1.01
N GLN A 111 -27.21 13.48 2.32
CA GLN A 111 -28.34 14.15 2.98
C GLN A 111 -27.91 15.10 4.12
N GLN A 112 -26.62 15.44 4.18
CA GLN A 112 -26.06 16.38 5.14
C GLN A 112 -25.37 17.57 4.45
N SER A 113 -25.83 17.93 3.25
CA SER A 113 -25.48 19.18 2.55
C SER A 113 -26.53 20.27 2.75
N GLN A 114 -27.03 20.42 3.97
CA GLN A 114 -27.58 21.68 4.46
C GLN A 114 -26.86 22.02 5.75
N LEU A 115 -25.76 22.76 5.62
CA LEU A 115 -25.23 23.73 6.61
C LEU A 115 -23.88 24.23 6.07
N GLY A 116 -23.87 25.51 5.63
CA GLY A 116 -22.66 26.29 5.44
C GLY A 116 -22.07 26.33 4.03
N PHE A 117 -22.79 26.99 3.10
CA PHE A 117 -22.11 27.79 2.09
C PHE A 117 -21.33 28.89 2.82
N CYS A 118 -20.00 28.92 2.69
CA CYS A 118 -19.22 30.10 3.02
C CYS A 118 -19.25 31.06 1.83
N ASP A 119 -19.67 32.30 2.07
CA ASP A 119 -19.10 33.48 1.39
C ASP A 119 -17.62 33.64 1.78
#